data_AF-A0A3B9PNL9-F1
#
_entry.id   AF-A0A3B9PNL9-F1
#
_cell.length_a   1.000
_cell.length_b   1.000
_cell.length_c   1.000
_cell.angle_alpha   90.00
_cell.angle_beta   90.00
_cell.angle_gamma   90.00
#
_symmetry.space_group_name_H-M   'P 1'
#
loop_
_entity.id
_entity.type
_entity.pdbx_description
1 polymer ?
#
loop_
_entity_poly.entity_id
_entity_poly.type
_entity_poly.pdbx_seq_one_letter_code
_entity_poly.pdbx_strand_id
1 'polypeptide(L)'
;MCSPPESWPLALIRACERARAPTVFVALALLLGLWPAQAIDRLSLRVAEVSNPAFALQDIQVAFETGSGEAIVSVARLRAGERVLRDLRLRCPRAMLSADGFMCRDASLQFGNQRFPALLDLQINLGSGRAELVASFG
;
A
#
# COMPACT_ATOMS: atom_id res chain seq x y z
N MET A 1 47.28 9.98 17.65
CA MET A 1 48.72 9.65 17.55
C MET A 1 49.15 9.28 18.96
N CYS A 2 49.43 8.00 19.23
CA CYS A 2 49.98 7.57 20.52
C CYS A 2 51.39 7.06 20.25
N SER A 3 52.40 7.76 20.74
CA SER A 3 53.76 7.21 20.81
C SER A 3 53.86 6.30 22.04
N PRO A 4 54.23 5.02 21.89
CA PRO A 4 54.44 4.13 23.02
C PRO A 4 55.92 4.16 23.50
N PRO A 5 56.18 4.08 24.82
CA PRO A 5 57.52 3.85 25.36
C PRO A 5 57.93 2.35 25.33
N GLU A 6 59.24 2.12 25.32
CA GLU A 6 59.96 0.94 24.78
C GLU A 6 59.96 -0.35 25.61
N SER A 7 59.05 -0.58 26.57
CA SER A 7 59.21 -1.70 27.52
C SER A 7 57.98 -2.54 27.86
N TRP A 8 57.05 -2.77 26.92
CA TRP A 8 55.88 -3.63 27.16
C TRP A 8 55.99 -5.04 26.56
N PRO A 9 55.50 -6.08 27.27
CA PRO A 9 55.50 -7.45 26.77
C PRO A 9 54.53 -7.61 25.59
N LEU A 10 54.93 -8.41 24.59
CA LEU A 10 54.27 -8.66 23.29
C LEU A 10 52.79 -9.09 23.37
N ALA A 11 52.26 -9.43 24.55
CA ALA A 11 50.86 -9.78 24.75
C ALA A 11 49.89 -8.59 24.64
N LEU A 12 50.34 -7.35 24.91
CA LEU A 12 49.47 -6.16 24.90
C LEU A 12 49.31 -5.52 23.51
N ILE A 13 50.20 -5.82 22.56
CA ILE A 13 50.13 -5.28 21.19
C ILE A 13 48.90 -5.85 20.44
N ARG A 14 48.55 -7.12 20.68
CA ARG A 14 47.37 -7.77 20.06
C ARG A 14 46.02 -7.28 20.59
N ALA A 15 45.99 -6.59 21.73
CA ALA A 15 44.74 -6.06 22.29
C ALA A 15 44.24 -4.80 21.55
N CYS A 16 45.12 -4.09 20.85
CA CYS A 16 44.77 -2.83 20.17
C CYS A 16 44.16 -3.04 18.78
N GLU A 17 44.42 -4.17 18.12
CA GLU A 17 43.88 -4.47 16.78
C GLU A 17 42.42 -4.97 16.82
N ARG A 18 41.98 -5.54 17.95
CA ARG A 18 40.64 -6.14 18.08
C ARG A 18 39.53 -5.12 18.34
N ALA A 19 39.89 -3.88 18.64
CA ALA A 19 38.96 -2.80 18.97
C ALA A 19 38.62 -1.87 17.78
N ARG A 20 39.25 -2.05 16.60
CA ARG A 20 39.06 -1.18 15.43
C ARG A 20 37.99 -1.65 14.44
N ALA A 21 37.64 -2.93 14.50
CA ALA A 21 36.59 -3.53 13.67
C ALA A 21 35.14 -3.13 14.05
N PRO A 22 34.74 -2.97 15.33
CA PRO A 22 33.34 -2.71 15.66
C PRO A 22 32.90 -1.30 15.26
N THR A 23 33.81 -0.32 15.23
CA THR A 23 33.47 1.08 14.91
C THR A 23 33.11 1.27 13.44
N VAL A 24 33.80 0.57 12.52
CA VAL A 24 33.51 0.64 11.08
C VAL A 24 32.17 -0.04 10.77
N PHE A 25 31.88 -1.18 11.40
CA PHE A 25 30.59 -1.86 11.23
C PHE A 25 29.41 -1.05 11.77
N VAL A 26 29.56 -0.39 12.93
CA VAL A 26 28.52 0.48 13.50
C VAL A 26 28.30 1.73 12.63
N ALA A 27 29.39 2.35 12.14
CA ALA A 27 29.27 3.49 11.23
C ALA A 27 28.62 3.09 9.90
N LEU A 28 28.95 1.92 9.35
CA LEU A 28 28.33 1.40 8.14
C LEU A 28 26.85 1.04 8.35
N ALA A 29 26.49 0.47 9.50
CA ALA A 29 25.10 0.20 9.86
C ALA A 29 24.27 1.48 10.04
N LEU A 30 24.85 2.53 10.64
CA LEU A 30 24.23 3.86 10.74
C LEU A 30 24.05 4.52 9.37
N LEU A 31 25.04 4.38 8.47
CA LEU A 31 24.97 4.88 7.09
C LEU A 31 23.94 4.14 6.25
N LEU A 32 23.80 2.82 6.44
CA LEU A 32 22.80 1.99 5.75
C LEU A 32 21.38 2.17 6.33
N GLY A 33 21.25 2.47 7.63
CA GLY A 33 19.98 2.79 8.27
C GLY A 33 19.44 4.18 7.94
N LEU A 34 20.26 5.04 7.32
CA LEU A 34 19.87 6.39 6.88
C LEU A 34 19.19 6.42 5.51
N TRP A 35 18.95 5.27 4.88
CA TRP A 35 18.08 5.24 3.73
C TRP A 35 16.65 5.52 4.18
N PRO A 36 16.01 6.61 3.71
CA PRO A 36 14.61 6.83 3.98
C PRO A 36 13.88 5.61 3.44
N ALA A 37 13.18 4.89 4.32
CA ALA A 37 12.18 3.93 3.88
C ALA A 37 11.25 4.74 2.96
N GLN A 38 11.32 4.48 1.66
CA GLN A 38 10.47 5.20 0.72
C GLN A 38 9.03 4.82 1.04
N ALA A 39 8.33 5.72 1.71
CA ALA A 39 6.92 5.58 1.96
C ALA A 39 6.23 5.65 0.60
N ILE A 40 5.51 4.59 0.25
CA ILE A 40 4.67 4.60 -0.95
C ILE A 40 3.49 5.51 -0.61
N ASP A 41 3.44 6.73 -1.16
CA ASP A 41 2.33 7.67 -0.89
C ASP A 41 1.07 7.31 -1.67
N ARG A 42 1.23 6.74 -2.87
CA ARG A 42 0.12 6.44 -3.77
C ARG A 42 0.33 5.13 -4.50
N LEU A 43 -0.70 4.30 -4.47
CA LEU A 43 -0.83 3.10 -5.28
C LEU A 43 -1.85 3.35 -6.37
N SER A 44 -1.48 3.10 -7.62
CA SER A 44 -2.40 3.16 -8.75
C SER A 44 -2.37 1.88 -9.54
N LEU A 45 -3.53 1.31 -9.81
CA LEU A 45 -3.72 0.15 -10.66
C LEU A 45 -4.67 0.53 -11.81
N ARG A 46 -4.29 0.17 -13.03
CA ARG A 46 -5.16 0.28 -14.20
C ARG A 46 -5.37 -1.10 -14.79
N VAL A 47 -6.63 -1.46 -14.98
CA VAL A 47 -7.03 -2.71 -15.62
C VAL A 47 -7.88 -2.34 -16.83
N ALA A 48 -7.42 -2.73 -18.02
CA ALA A 48 -8.08 -2.37 -19.27
C ALA A 48 -9.48 -2.99 -19.36
N GLU A 49 -9.60 -4.27 -19.02
CA GLU A 49 -10.86 -4.99 -19.07
C GLU A 49 -10.90 -6.11 -18.03
N VAL A 50 -12.07 -6.29 -17.42
CA VAL A 50 -12.42 -7.48 -16.65
C VAL A 50 -13.70 -8.04 -17.27
N SER A 51 -13.62 -9.25 -17.79
CA SER A 51 -14.73 -9.92 -18.44
C SER A 51 -15.12 -11.18 -17.68
N ASN A 52 -16.41 -11.30 -17.37
CA ASN A 52 -17.03 -12.42 -16.69
C ASN A 52 -18.33 -12.77 -17.43
N PRO A 53 -18.80 -14.04 -17.42
CA PRO A 53 -20.08 -14.41 -18.02
C PRO A 53 -21.28 -13.54 -17.60
N ALA A 54 -21.29 -13.01 -16.37
CA ALA A 54 -22.37 -12.16 -15.87
C ALA A 54 -22.19 -10.66 -16.13
N PHE A 55 -20.94 -10.18 -16.31
CA PHE A 55 -20.64 -8.76 -16.44
C PHE A 55 -19.30 -8.48 -17.12
N ALA A 56 -19.17 -7.28 -17.70
CA ALA A 56 -17.91 -6.78 -18.24
C ALA A 56 -17.64 -5.35 -17.74
N LEU A 57 -16.41 -5.10 -17.30
CA LEU A 57 -15.91 -3.81 -16.84
C LEU A 57 -14.80 -3.34 -17.77
N GLN A 58 -14.82 -2.07 -18.19
CA GLN A 58 -13.83 -1.47 -19.08
C GLN A 58 -13.21 -0.23 -18.45
N ASP A 59 -11.90 -0.07 -18.67
CA ASP A 59 -11.07 1.03 -18.20
C ASP A 59 -11.20 1.28 -16.70
N ILE A 60 -10.86 0.25 -15.93
CA ILE A 60 -10.87 0.30 -14.46
C ILE A 60 -9.60 1.00 -13.99
N GLN A 61 -9.77 2.00 -13.12
CA GLN A 61 -8.69 2.72 -12.49
C GLN A 61 -8.92 2.71 -10.99
N VAL A 62 -7.94 2.22 -10.25
CA VAL A 62 -7.94 2.22 -8.79
C VAL A 62 -6.79 3.11 -8.35
N ALA A 63 -7.07 4.07 -7.48
CA ALA A 63 -6.09 4.89 -6.81
C ALA A 63 -6.29 4.76 -5.31
N PHE A 64 -5.22 4.51 -4.57
CA PHE A 64 -5.21 4.45 -3.11
C PHE A 64 -4.11 5.39 -2.61
N GLU A 65 -4.50 6.34 -1.77
CA GLU A 65 -3.61 7.31 -1.14
C GLU A 65 -3.31 6.78 0.28
N THR A 66 -2.10 6.26 0.51
CA THR A 66 -1.74 5.62 1.79
C THR A 66 -1.75 6.60 2.96
N GLY A 67 -1.39 7.87 2.70
CA GLY A 67 -1.32 8.91 3.72
C GLY A 67 -2.69 9.34 4.26
N SER A 68 -3.70 9.45 3.39
CA SER A 68 -5.07 9.82 3.80
C SER A 68 -5.97 8.61 4.06
N GLY A 69 -5.60 7.43 3.56
CA GLY A 69 -6.47 6.26 3.54
C GLY A 69 -7.65 6.41 2.58
N GLU A 70 -7.60 7.34 1.62
CA GLU A 70 -8.65 7.45 0.60
C GLU A 70 -8.41 6.47 -0.54
N ALA A 71 -9.48 5.86 -1.05
CA ALA A 71 -9.45 5.09 -2.29
C ALA A 71 -10.48 5.61 -3.29
N ILE A 72 -10.11 5.64 -4.57
CA ILE A 72 -11.02 5.96 -5.66
C ILE A 72 -10.93 4.84 -6.68
N VAL A 73 -12.09 4.24 -6.97
CA VAL A 73 -12.26 3.30 -8.07
C VAL A 73 -13.11 3.97 -9.13
N SER A 74 -12.61 4.03 -10.35
CA SER A 74 -13.35 4.54 -11.51
C SER A 74 -13.45 3.44 -12.56
N VAL A 75 -14.62 3.29 -13.15
CA VAL A 75 -14.87 2.36 -14.26
C VAL A 75 -15.57 3.16 -15.36
N ALA A 76 -14.98 3.23 -16.55
CA ALA A 76 -15.57 3.99 -17.64
C ALA A 76 -16.88 3.35 -18.12
N ARG A 77 -16.93 2.01 -18.14
CA ARG A 77 -18.12 1.26 -18.57
C ARG A 77 -18.28 -0.04 -17.81
N LEU A 78 -19.48 -0.29 -17.31
CA LEU A 78 -19.93 -1.57 -16.78
C LEU A 78 -21.10 -2.06 -17.63
N ARG A 79 -21.03 -3.29 -18.12
CA ARG A 79 -22.14 -4.00 -18.75
C ARG A 79 -22.53 -5.17 -17.87
N ALA A 80 -23.81 -5.30 -17.54
CA ALA A 80 -24.38 -6.42 -16.82
C ALA A 80 -25.72 -6.80 -17.48
N GLY A 81 -25.73 -7.90 -18.22
CA GLY A 81 -26.82 -8.22 -19.15
C GLY A 81 -27.06 -7.09 -20.15
N GLU A 82 -28.32 -6.66 -20.29
CA GLU A 82 -28.74 -5.55 -21.16
C GLU A 82 -28.42 -4.16 -20.59
N ARG A 83 -28.03 -4.07 -19.31
CA ARG A 83 -27.75 -2.79 -18.66
C ARG A 83 -26.33 -2.35 -18.92
N VAL A 84 -26.17 -1.12 -19.41
CA VAL A 84 -24.87 -0.47 -19.56
C VAL A 84 -24.84 0.77 -18.68
N LEU A 85 -23.96 0.75 -17.69
CA LEU A 85 -23.64 1.89 -16.84
C LEU A 85 -22.32 2.50 -17.33
N ARG A 86 -22.23 3.83 -17.24
CA ARG A 86 -21.05 4.60 -17.64
C ARG A 86 -20.61 5.51 -16.51
N ASP A 87 -19.34 5.86 -16.53
CA ASP A 87 -18.75 6.84 -15.61
C ASP A 87 -19.05 6.48 -14.15
N LEU A 88 -18.80 5.21 -13.80
CA LEU A 88 -18.94 4.72 -12.45
C LEU A 88 -17.75 5.19 -11.63
N ARG A 89 -18.02 5.83 -10.49
CA ARG A 89 -17.01 6.25 -9.55
C ARG A 89 -17.43 5.84 -8.15
N LEU A 90 -16.61 5.02 -7.52
CA LEU A 90 -16.72 4.67 -6.11
C LEU A 90 -15.63 5.41 -5.36
N ARG A 91 -16.04 6.30 -4.45
CA ARG A 91 -15.13 7.03 -3.58
C ARG A 91 -15.22 6.47 -2.18
N CYS A 92 -14.10 5.96 -1.70
CA CYS A 92 -13.94 5.45 -0.36
C CYS A 92 -13.15 6.47 0.48
N PRO A 93 -13.78 7.11 1.48
CA PRO A 93 -13.07 8.05 2.35
C PRO A 93 -12.19 7.33 3.38
N ARG A 94 -12.50 6.06 3.71
CA ARG A 94 -11.81 5.29 4.73
C ARG A 94 -11.50 3.88 4.20
N ALA A 95 -10.37 3.77 3.52
CA ALA A 95 -9.85 2.54 2.96
C ALA A 95 -8.60 2.08 3.71
N MET A 96 -8.45 0.77 3.84
CA MET A 96 -7.30 0.11 4.45
C MET A 96 -6.92 -1.07 3.59
N LEU A 97 -5.66 -1.09 3.14
CA LEU A 97 -5.07 -2.17 2.36
C LEU A 97 -4.05 -2.90 3.24
N SER A 98 -4.19 -4.22 3.35
CA SER A 98 -3.27 -5.10 4.07
C SER A 98 -2.92 -6.33 3.23
N ALA A 99 -2.01 -7.16 3.73
CA ALA A 99 -1.69 -8.44 3.10
C ALA A 99 -2.90 -9.39 3.05
N ASP A 100 -3.81 -9.28 4.03
CA ASP A 100 -4.99 -10.13 4.13
C ASP A 100 -6.13 -9.66 3.22
N GLY A 101 -6.11 -8.39 2.80
CA GLY A 101 -7.15 -7.87 1.92
C GLY A 101 -7.33 -6.36 1.90
N PHE A 102 -8.53 -5.97 1.50
CA PHE A 102 -8.94 -4.58 1.33
C PHE A 102 -10.23 -4.33 2.10
N MET A 103 -10.26 -3.25 2.87
CA MET A 103 -11.45 -2.77 3.56
C MET A 103 -11.74 -1.34 3.13
N CYS A 104 -13.01 -1.04 2.92
CA CYS A 104 -13.49 0.28 2.58
C CYS A 104 -14.79 0.56 3.33
N ARG A 105 -14.84 1.68 4.05
CA ARG A 105 -16.02 2.12 4.80
C ARG A 105 -16.61 3.41 4.26
N ASP A 106 -17.94 3.51 4.33
CA ASP A 106 -18.74 4.64 3.84
C ASP A 106 -18.47 5.00 2.37
N ALA A 107 -18.29 4.00 1.52
CA ALA A 107 -18.06 4.25 0.11
C ALA A 107 -19.32 4.90 -0.49
N SER A 108 -19.10 5.98 -1.24
CA SER A 108 -20.15 6.60 -2.05
C SER A 108 -19.99 6.16 -3.50
N LEU A 109 -21.08 5.69 -4.10
CA LEU A 109 -21.13 5.31 -5.50
C LEU A 109 -21.80 6.41 -6.32
N GLN A 110 -21.21 6.73 -7.47
CA GLN A 110 -21.75 7.65 -8.46
C GLN A 110 -21.72 6.98 -9.83
N PHE A 111 -22.72 7.26 -10.67
CA PHE A 111 -22.78 6.86 -12.08
C PHE A 111 -23.26 8.05 -12.90
N GLY A 112 -22.39 8.56 -13.78
CA GLY A 112 -22.61 9.85 -14.44
C GLY A 112 -22.79 10.97 -13.41
N ASN A 113 -23.90 11.71 -13.50
CA ASN A 113 -24.22 12.78 -12.55
C ASN A 113 -25.07 12.33 -11.35
N GLN A 114 -25.45 11.04 -11.29
CA GLN A 114 -26.32 10.53 -10.24
C GLN A 114 -25.50 9.85 -9.14
N ARG A 115 -25.72 10.27 -7.90
CA ARG A 115 -25.17 9.60 -6.71
C ARG A 115 -26.14 8.52 -6.26
N PHE A 116 -25.62 7.34 -5.95
CA PHE A 116 -26.40 6.26 -5.36
C PHE A 116 -26.81 6.66 -3.93
N PRO A 117 -28.10 6.51 -3.55
CA PRO A 117 -28.61 6.96 -2.26
C PRO A 117 -28.33 5.95 -1.13
N ALA A 118 -27.11 5.42 -1.07
CA ALA A 118 -26.67 4.55 0.01
C ALA A 118 -25.16 4.68 0.19
N LEU A 119 -24.70 4.41 1.42
CA LEU A 119 -23.29 4.16 1.70
C LEU A 119 -23.01 2.67 1.57
N LEU A 120 -21.82 2.34 1.08
CA LEU A 120 -21.40 0.97 0.88
C LEU A 120 -20.18 0.67 1.75
N ASP A 121 -20.23 -0.42 2.49
CA ASP A 121 -19.06 -1.01 3.14
C ASP A 121 -18.61 -2.21 2.32
N LEU A 122 -17.34 -2.20 1.90
CA LEU A 122 -16.74 -3.24 1.07
C LEU A 122 -15.58 -3.87 1.82
N GLN A 123 -15.60 -5.20 1.94
CA GLN A 123 -14.50 -5.98 2.47
C GLN A 123 -14.13 -7.09 1.49
N ILE A 124 -12.87 -7.16 1.12
CA ILE A 124 -12.31 -8.20 0.27
C ILE A 124 -11.23 -8.91 1.07
N ASN A 125 -11.39 -10.21 1.29
CA ASN A 125 -10.39 -11.03 1.94
C ASN A 125 -9.67 -11.88 0.87
N LEU A 126 -8.39 -11.59 0.66
CA LEU A 126 -7.59 -12.24 -0.38
C LEU A 126 -7.24 -13.68 -0.02
N GLY A 127 -7.07 -13.99 1.27
CA GLY A 127 -6.75 -15.36 1.72
C GLY A 127 -7.88 -16.36 1.46
N SER A 128 -9.14 -15.91 1.52
CA SER A 128 -10.31 -16.75 1.24
C SER A 128 -10.96 -16.50 -0.12
N GLY A 129 -10.52 -15.47 -0.86
CA GLY A 129 -11.13 -15.04 -2.13
C GLY A 129 -12.55 -14.50 -1.99
N ARG A 130 -13.00 -14.17 -0.77
CA ARG A 130 -14.35 -13.68 -0.51
C ARG A 130 -14.41 -12.16 -0.59
N ALA A 131 -15.52 -11.65 -1.13
CA ALA A 131 -15.87 -10.25 -1.12
C ALA A 131 -17.26 -10.09 -0.50
N GLU A 132 -17.38 -9.16 0.45
CA GLU A 132 -18.62 -8.78 1.10
C GLU A 132 -18.90 -7.32 0.83
N LEU A 133 -20.15 -7.03 0.46
CA LEU A 133 -20.64 -5.69 0.19
C LEU A 133 -21.91 -5.48 0.99
N VAL A 134 -21.90 -4.52 1.91
CA VAL A 134 -23.06 -4.13 2.71
C VAL A 134 -23.49 -2.74 2.28
N ALA A 135 -24.80 -2.57 2.03
CA ALA A 135 -25.37 -1.27 1.70
C ALA A 135 -26.23 -0.76 2.86
N SER A 136 -25.97 0.48 3.27
CA SER A 136 -26.71 1.17 4.31
C SER A 136 -27.49 2.33 3.71
N PHE A 137 -28.81 2.27 3.83
CA PHE A 137 -29.74 3.30 3.37
C PHE A 137 -30.07 4.22 4.55
N GLY A 138 -29.99 5.53 4.32
CA GLY A 138 -30.39 6.56 5.28
C GLY A 138 -31.85 6.95 5.14
#